data_AF-A0A5C8PG75-F1
#
_entry.id   AF-A0A5C8PG75-F1
#
_cell.length_a   1.000
_cell.length_b   1.000
_cell.length_c   1.000
_cell.angle_alpha   90.00
_cell.angle_beta   90.00
_cell.angle_gamma   90.00
#
_symmetry.space_group_name_H-M   'P 1'
#
loop_
_entity.id
_entity.type
_entity.pdbx_description
1 polymer ?
#
loop_
_entity_poly.entity_id
_entity_poly.type
_entity_poly.pdbx_seq_one_letter_code
_entity_poly.pdbx_strand_id
1 'polypeptide(L)'
;MMRALMHTLCWFGLAAAVGLAPAAARARAQAPCLASGDVISGKVAPVTASHPNGSTFTAYILTLSPPRCVTTADQRIEAAARLQLGGNAGQQATLRRRADAVVRVRIRDPFTPETAWHIGDVIVVDYDIVN
;
A
#
# COMPACT_ATOMS: atom_id res chain seq x y z
N MET A 1 -70.51 -37.91 39.13
CA MET A 1 -69.92 -36.60 39.48
C MET A 1 -68.86 -36.30 38.42
N MET A 2 -69.23 -35.66 37.31
CA MET A 2 -69.26 -34.21 37.05
C MET A 2 -67.92 -33.67 36.52
N ARG A 3 -68.02 -33.00 35.35
CA ARG A 3 -67.10 -32.08 34.66
C ARG A 3 -66.13 -32.74 33.67
N ALA A 4 -66.52 -32.88 32.39
CA ALA A 4 -66.68 -31.86 31.32
C ALA A 4 -65.34 -31.51 30.64
N LEU A 5 -65.17 -32.03 29.43
CA LEU A 5 -64.20 -31.62 28.43
C LEU A 5 -64.48 -30.17 28.03
N MET A 6 -63.45 -29.32 28.00
CA MET A 6 -63.49 -28.03 27.31
C MET A 6 -62.30 -27.91 26.37
N HIS A 7 -62.64 -27.77 25.09
CA HIS A 7 -61.76 -27.51 23.97
C HIS A 7 -61.24 -26.07 24.08
N THR A 8 -59.96 -25.82 23.79
CA THR A 8 -59.49 -24.47 23.45
C THR A 8 -58.33 -24.54 22.45
N LEU A 9 -58.73 -24.45 21.18
CA LEU A 9 -58.22 -23.57 20.11
C LEU A 9 -56.70 -23.47 19.85
N CYS A 10 -56.36 -23.95 18.65
CA CYS A 10 -55.31 -23.43 17.76
C CYS A 10 -55.10 -21.92 17.89
N TRP A 11 -53.85 -21.49 18.10
CA TRP A 11 -53.39 -20.17 17.65
C TRP A 11 -52.06 -20.31 16.90
N PHE A 12 -52.12 -19.93 15.62
CA PHE A 12 -51.00 -19.66 14.73
C PHE A 12 -50.18 -18.47 15.24
N GLY A 13 -48.86 -18.52 15.09
CA GLY A 13 -47.97 -17.37 15.24
C GLY A 13 -46.60 -17.71 14.64
N LEU A 14 -46.51 -17.75 13.31
CA LEU A 14 -45.99 -16.67 12.45
C LEU A 14 -44.49 -16.38 12.67
N ALA A 15 -43.72 -16.79 11.67
CA ALA A 15 -42.27 -16.75 11.60
C ALA A 15 -41.68 -15.33 11.63
N ALA A 16 -40.70 -15.08 12.49
CA ALA A 16 -39.79 -13.95 12.37
C ALA A 16 -38.54 -14.40 11.60
N ALA A 17 -38.59 -14.27 10.27
CA ALA A 17 -37.40 -14.35 9.43
C ALA A 17 -36.54 -13.11 9.71
N VAL A 18 -35.54 -13.25 10.58
CA VAL A 18 -34.49 -12.25 10.77
C VAL A 18 -33.70 -12.16 9.46
N GLY A 19 -34.02 -11.15 8.66
CA GLY A 19 -33.31 -10.85 7.42
C GLY A 19 -31.87 -10.47 7.73
N LEU A 20 -30.94 -11.40 7.53
CA LEU A 20 -29.53 -11.08 7.36
C LEU A 20 -29.38 -10.32 6.04
N ALA A 21 -29.35 -8.98 6.13
CA ALA A 21 -28.83 -8.18 5.03
C ALA A 21 -27.33 -8.48 4.90
N PRO A 22 -26.84 -9.02 3.77
CA PRO A 22 -25.41 -9.20 3.57
C PRO A 22 -24.77 -7.81 3.53
N ALA A 23 -23.85 -7.57 4.45
CA ALA A 23 -22.97 -6.40 4.40
C ALA A 23 -22.21 -6.46 3.07
N ALA A 24 -22.62 -5.64 2.11
CA ALA A 24 -21.91 -5.49 0.85
C ALA A 24 -20.52 -4.93 1.17
N ALA A 25 -19.52 -5.81 1.19
CA ALA A 25 -18.12 -5.43 1.18
C ALA A 25 -17.92 -4.57 -0.06
N ARG A 26 -17.83 -3.24 0.12
CA ARG A 26 -17.45 -2.34 -0.95
C ARG A 26 -16.05 -2.74 -1.38
N ALA A 27 -15.96 -3.43 -2.52
CA ALA A 27 -14.70 -3.67 -3.20
C ALA A 27 -14.04 -2.30 -3.38
N ARG A 28 -12.97 -2.04 -2.64
CA ARG A 28 -12.17 -0.84 -2.83
C ARG A 28 -11.59 -0.96 -4.23
N ALA A 29 -11.99 -0.06 -5.13
CA ALA A 29 -11.34 0.06 -6.43
C ALA A 29 -9.83 0.12 -6.18
N GLN A 30 -9.08 -0.80 -6.79
CA GLN A 30 -7.63 -0.82 -6.67
C GLN A 30 -7.13 0.55 -7.12
N ALA A 31 -6.29 1.18 -6.30
CA ALA A 31 -5.68 2.44 -6.67
C ALA A 31 -4.99 2.26 -8.03
N PRO A 32 -5.10 3.23 -8.95
CA PRO A 32 -4.41 3.13 -10.23
C PRO A 32 -2.92 2.96 -9.99
N CYS A 33 -2.23 2.35 -10.95
CA CYS A 33 -0.78 2.21 -10.85
C CYS A 33 -0.11 3.57 -10.79
N LEU A 34 1.03 3.60 -10.11
CA LEU A 34 1.87 4.77 -10.06
C LEU A 34 2.30 5.14 -11.47
N ALA A 35 2.04 6.39 -11.82
CA ALA A 35 2.47 7.02 -13.05
C ALA A 35 3.41 8.19 -12.75
N SER A 36 4.16 8.62 -13.78
CA SER A 36 4.89 9.89 -13.71
C SER A 36 3.93 11.04 -13.39
N GLY A 37 4.32 11.91 -12.46
CA GLY A 37 3.53 13.02 -11.94
C GLY A 37 2.76 12.70 -10.66
N ASP A 38 2.57 11.43 -10.29
CA ASP A 38 1.84 11.05 -9.09
C ASP A 38 2.54 11.60 -7.83
N VAL A 39 1.73 12.15 -6.92
CA VAL A 39 2.18 12.53 -5.58
C VAL A 39 1.77 11.43 -4.60
N ILE A 40 2.76 10.82 -3.96
CA ILE A 40 2.55 9.75 -2.99
C ILE A 40 3.11 10.10 -1.63
N SER A 41 2.49 9.55 -0.59
CA SER A 41 2.97 9.65 0.79
C SER A 41 3.54 8.31 1.24
N GLY A 42 4.65 8.32 1.96
CA GLY A 42 5.20 7.12 2.56
C GLY A 42 6.20 7.43 3.66
N LYS A 43 6.48 6.44 4.50
CA LYS A 43 7.55 6.55 5.51
C LYS A 43 8.90 6.35 4.81
N VAL A 44 9.83 7.30 4.95
CA VAL A 44 11.20 7.11 4.46
C VAL A 44 12.07 6.53 5.56
N ALA A 45 12.90 5.54 5.23
CA ALA A 45 13.89 4.97 6.15
C ALA A 45 15.22 4.72 5.43
N PRO A 46 16.37 4.95 6.10
CA PRO A 46 17.65 4.51 5.58
C PRO A 46 17.75 2.98 5.67
N VAL A 47 18.27 2.35 4.62
CA VAL A 47 18.56 0.92 4.57
C VAL A 47 20.01 0.76 4.13
N THR A 48 20.81 0.12 4.98
CA THR A 48 22.19 -0.22 4.67
C THR A 48 22.22 -1.59 3.99
N ALA A 49 22.93 -1.68 2.88
CA ALA A 49 23.14 -2.92 2.12
C ALA A 49 24.61 -3.09 1.74
N SER A 50 24.97 -4.32 1.39
CA SER A 50 26.31 -4.68 0.93
C SER A 50 26.28 -4.95 -0.57
N HIS A 51 27.20 -4.34 -1.30
CA HIS A 51 27.42 -4.61 -2.72
C HIS A 51 28.30 -5.87 -2.87
N PRO A 52 28.17 -6.66 -3.96
CA PRO A 52 28.97 -7.86 -4.18
C PRO A 52 30.50 -7.67 -4.15
N ASN A 53 31.00 -6.44 -4.34
CA ASN A 53 32.43 -6.10 -4.21
C ASN A 53 32.89 -5.87 -2.75
N GLY A 54 32.01 -6.07 -1.75
CA GLY A 54 32.31 -5.92 -0.33
C GLY A 54 32.09 -4.51 0.25
N SER A 55 31.79 -3.51 -0.58
CA SER A 55 31.45 -2.17 -0.09
C SER A 55 30.04 -2.12 0.51
N THR A 56 29.83 -1.28 1.53
CA THR A 56 28.50 -0.99 2.06
C THR A 56 27.99 0.35 1.55
N PHE A 57 26.68 0.45 1.38
CA PHE A 57 26.01 1.70 1.02
C PHE A 57 24.70 1.86 1.76
N THR A 58 24.24 3.10 1.91
CA THR A 58 22.94 3.42 2.46
C THR A 58 22.05 3.95 1.35
N ALA A 59 20.91 3.29 1.13
CA ALA A 59 19.83 3.83 0.30
C ALA A 59 18.68 4.31 1.19
N TYR A 60 17.80 5.14 0.64
CA TYR A 60 16.58 5.57 1.34
C TYR A 60 15.37 4.91 0.68
N ILE A 61 14.59 4.21 1.48
CA ILE A 61 13.40 3.49 1.04
C ILE A 61 12.16 4.24 1.51
N LEU A 62 11.29 4.59 0.58
CA LEU A 62 9.93 5.03 0.83
C LEU A 62 9.01 3.81 0.88
N THR A 63 8.44 3.54 2.05
CA THR A 63 7.47 2.45 2.24
C THR A 63 6.06 2.95 1.96
N LEU A 64 5.37 2.29 1.03
CA LEU A 64 3.98 2.54 0.66
C LEU A 64 3.03 1.70 1.53
N SER A 65 1.95 2.31 2.00
CA SER A 65 0.87 1.61 2.70
C SER A 65 -0.48 2.19 2.27
N PRO A 66 -1.27 1.47 1.45
CA PRO A 66 -1.02 0.11 0.92
C PRO A 66 0.05 0.07 -0.20
N PRO A 67 0.57 -1.12 -0.57
CA PRO A 67 1.35 -1.30 -1.80
C PRO A 67 0.58 -0.84 -3.05
N ARG A 68 1.29 -0.39 -4.08
CA ARG A 68 0.70 0.06 -5.36
C ARG A 68 1.39 -0.63 -6.53
N CYS A 69 0.64 -0.89 -7.59
CA CYS A 69 1.28 -1.29 -8.84
C CYS A 69 2.09 -0.12 -9.42
N VAL A 70 3.18 -0.43 -10.11
CA VAL A 70 4.05 0.52 -10.80
C VAL A 70 4.24 0.02 -12.23
N THR A 71 4.01 0.91 -13.19
CA THR A 71 4.34 0.64 -14.59
C THR A 71 5.59 1.43 -14.95
N THR A 72 6.63 0.72 -15.40
CA THR A 72 7.85 1.31 -15.98
C THR A 72 7.89 1.04 -17.48
N ALA A 73 8.90 1.54 -18.19
CA ALA A 73 9.06 1.28 -19.62
C ALA A 73 9.21 -0.22 -19.94
N ASP A 74 9.92 -0.96 -19.09
CA ASP A 74 10.32 -2.34 -19.38
C ASP A 74 9.43 -3.38 -18.68
N GLN A 75 8.81 -3.03 -17.56
CA GLN A 75 8.02 -3.97 -16.77
C GLN A 75 6.93 -3.32 -15.92
N ARG A 76 6.00 -4.17 -15.49
CA ARG A 76 4.92 -3.86 -14.56
C ARG A 76 5.11 -4.65 -13.27
N ILE A 77 5.11 -3.95 -12.14
CA ILE A 77 5.16 -4.54 -10.81
C ILE A 77 3.77 -4.38 -10.19
N GLU A 78 3.10 -5.48 -9.84
CA GLU A 78 1.70 -5.42 -9.37
C GLU A 78 1.54 -4.87 -7.96
N ALA A 79 2.55 -5.03 -7.10
CA ALA A 79 2.47 -4.66 -5.69
C ALA A 79 3.82 -4.15 -5.16
N ALA A 80 4.28 -2.99 -5.65
CA ALA A 80 5.43 -2.32 -5.09
C ALA A 80 5.07 -1.74 -3.71
N ALA A 81 5.81 -2.13 -2.69
CA ALA A 81 5.70 -1.64 -1.32
C ALA A 81 6.88 -0.75 -0.94
N ARG A 82 8.02 -0.88 -1.61
CA ARG A 82 9.30 -0.24 -1.27
C ARG A 82 9.88 0.46 -2.49
N LEU A 83 9.84 1.78 -2.50
CA LEU A 83 10.50 2.58 -3.54
C LEU A 83 11.85 3.08 -3.03
N GLN A 84 12.93 2.75 -3.71
CA GLN A 84 14.24 3.31 -3.45
C GLN A 84 14.33 4.71 -4.06
N LEU A 85 14.50 5.72 -3.21
CA LEU A 85 14.66 7.10 -3.63
C LEU A 85 16.14 7.40 -3.92
N GLY A 86 16.45 7.55 -5.21
CA GLY A 86 17.78 7.89 -5.70
C GLY A 86 18.04 9.40 -5.67
N GLY A 87 18.76 9.92 -6.67
CA GLY A 87 18.97 11.35 -6.84
C GLY A 87 20.30 11.88 -6.32
N ASN A 88 20.47 13.19 -6.43
CA ASN A 88 21.73 13.89 -6.16
C ASN A 88 22.01 14.08 -4.65
N ALA A 89 23.20 14.57 -4.32
CA ALA A 89 23.65 14.78 -2.94
C ALA A 89 22.69 15.66 -2.10
N GLY A 90 22.05 16.66 -2.71
CA GLY A 90 21.10 17.54 -2.04
C GLY A 90 19.79 16.83 -1.66
N GLN A 91 19.27 16.00 -2.58
CA GLN A 91 18.13 15.12 -2.33
C GLN A 91 18.45 14.11 -1.23
N GLN A 92 19.61 13.44 -1.32
CA GLN A 92 20.07 12.46 -0.33
C GLN A 92 20.25 13.08 1.06
N ALA A 93 20.82 14.29 1.15
CA ALA A 93 20.94 15.01 2.41
C ALA A 93 19.56 15.38 3.00
N THR A 94 18.59 15.67 2.15
CA THR A 94 17.22 15.97 2.59
C THR A 94 16.52 14.72 3.14
N LEU A 95 16.65 13.59 2.47
CA LEU A 95 16.12 12.31 2.95
C LEU A 95 16.76 11.90 4.28
N ARG A 96 18.08 12.10 4.43
CA ARG A 96 18.77 11.87 5.71
C ARG A 96 18.16 12.66 6.86
N ARG A 97 17.87 13.94 6.65
CA ARG A 97 17.24 14.80 7.67
C ARG A 97 15.78 14.42 7.96
N ARG A 98 15.14 13.71 7.03
CA ARG A 98 13.75 13.25 7.15
C ARG A 98 13.66 11.75 7.41
N ALA A 99 14.75 11.09 7.82
CA ALA A 99 14.73 9.68 8.17
C ALA A 99 13.62 9.41 9.20
N ASP A 100 12.87 8.34 8.97
CA ASP A 100 11.69 7.91 9.70
C ASP A 100 10.45 8.82 9.63
N ALA A 101 10.51 9.92 8.89
CA ALA A 101 9.34 10.77 8.66
C ALA A 101 8.45 10.23 7.53
N VAL A 102 7.17 10.60 7.59
CA VAL A 102 6.29 10.51 6.42
C VAL A 102 6.59 11.69 5.50
N VAL A 103 6.94 11.39 4.25
CA VAL A 103 7.21 12.40 3.22
C VAL A 103 6.22 12.25 2.08
N ARG A 104 5.92 13.35 1.39
CA ARG A 104 5.20 13.33 0.12
C ARG A 104 6.21 13.51 -1.01
N VAL A 105 6.11 12.68 -2.03
CA VAL A 105 7.04 12.64 -3.14
C VAL A 105 6.25 12.69 -4.43
N ARG A 106 6.59 13.62 -5.32
CA ARG A 106 6.13 13.59 -6.72
C ARG A 106 7.10 12.73 -7.52
N ILE A 107 6.62 11.61 -8.04
CA ILE A 107 7.40 10.69 -8.87
C ILE A 107 7.50 11.25 -10.29
N ARG A 108 8.68 11.29 -10.90
CA ARG A 108 8.83 11.69 -12.31
C ARG A 108 9.27 10.53 -13.19
N ASP A 109 10.21 9.73 -12.73
CA ASP A 109 10.73 8.61 -13.51
C ASP A 109 10.93 7.37 -12.64
N PRO A 110 9.90 6.50 -12.52
CA PRO A 110 10.04 5.20 -11.87
C PRO A 110 10.73 4.23 -12.83
N PHE A 111 11.81 3.63 -12.35
CA PHE A 111 12.71 2.81 -13.14
C PHE A 111 13.10 1.55 -12.36
N THR A 112 13.31 0.45 -13.07
CA THR A 112 13.51 -0.88 -12.49
C THR A 112 14.68 -1.62 -13.14
N PRO A 113 15.91 -1.10 -13.07
CA PRO A 113 17.03 -1.86 -13.56
C PRO A 113 17.43 -2.90 -12.54
N GLU A 114 17.68 -4.10 -13.04
CA GLU A 114 18.41 -5.12 -12.29
C GLU A 114 19.88 -4.66 -12.15
N THR A 115 20.17 -3.81 -11.17
CA THR A 115 21.55 -3.47 -10.78
C THR A 115 21.83 -3.98 -9.38
N ALA A 116 23.10 -4.28 -9.10
CA ALA A 116 23.57 -4.62 -7.75
C ALA A 116 23.41 -3.49 -6.71
N TRP A 117 22.89 -2.33 -7.12
CA TRP A 117 22.67 -1.15 -6.29
C TRP A 117 21.18 -0.92 -5.96
N HIS A 118 20.31 -1.82 -6.41
CA HIS A 118 18.87 -1.78 -6.18
C HIS A 118 18.48 -2.70 -5.01
N ILE A 119 17.83 -2.14 -3.98
CA ILE A 119 17.39 -2.87 -2.78
C ILE A 119 15.91 -2.62 -2.41
N GLY A 120 15.17 -1.99 -3.32
CA GLY A 120 13.72 -1.80 -3.25
C GLY A 120 13.01 -2.59 -4.36
N ASP A 121 11.70 -2.43 -4.48
CA ASP A 121 10.95 -3.02 -5.60
C ASP A 121 11.13 -2.19 -6.88
N VAL A 122 11.30 -0.87 -6.71
CA VAL A 122 11.46 0.14 -7.79
C VAL A 122 12.48 1.18 -7.35
N ILE A 123 13.26 1.74 -8.29
CA ILE A 123 14.06 2.94 -8.06
C ILE A 123 13.33 4.15 -8.65
N VAL A 124 13.38 5.27 -7.95
CA VAL A 124 12.91 6.57 -8.44
C VAL A 124 14.10 7.52 -8.40
N VAL A 125 14.70 7.80 -9.55
CA VAL A 125 15.88 8.67 -9.66
C VAL A 125 15.53 10.13 -9.78
N ASP A 126 14.37 10.43 -10.36
CA ASP A 126 13.85 11.79 -10.49
C ASP A 126 12.53 11.94 -9.73
N TYR A 127 12.55 12.85 -8.74
CA TYR A 127 11.43 13.14 -7.88
C TYR A 127 11.58 14.48 -7.17
N ASP A 128 10.44 15.05 -6.78
CA ASP A 128 10.36 16.20 -5.88
C ASP A 128 9.81 15.77 -4.53
N ILE A 129 10.45 16.17 -3.43
CA ILE A 129 9.79 16.13 -2.12
C ILE A 129 8.85 17.32 -2.06
N VAL A 130 7.55 17.05 -1.98
CA VAL A 130 6.51 18.08 -1.88
C VAL A 130 6.02 18.14 -0.43
N ASN A 131 5.73 19.33 0.09
CA ASN A 131 5.19 19.47 1.45
C ASN A 131 3.68 19.24 1.44
#